data_AF-A0A4D4L3Z3-F1
#
_entry.id   AF-A0A4D4L3Z3-F1
#
_cell.length_a   1.000
_cell.length_b   1.000
_cell.length_c   1.000
_cell.angle_alpha   90.00
_cell.angle_beta   90.00
_cell.angle_gamma   90.00
#
_symmetry.space_group_name_H-M   'P 1'
#
loop_
_entity.id
_entity.type
_entity.pdbx_description
1 polymer ?
#
loop_
_entity_poly.entity_id
_entity_poly.type
_entity_poly.pdbx_seq_one_letter_code
_entity_poly.pdbx_strand_id
1 'polypeptide(L)'
;MVLSNMAVGLVYGQVIARHHAARAPLALGTVAATALLWGTVLLWPSAHAPMWLLIVLCVVLGACGPASMIGFDFARPANPPERIGTASGIVNMGGFTASMTTLLAVGVLLDLSGENFRIAFASVFVLQALGITQILRLRGRAHRRERERVVASRVEAVHVPA
;
A
#
# COMPACT_ATOMS: atom_id res chain seq x y z
N MET A 1 -11.22 11.10 -9.82
CA MET A 1 -10.25 10.04 -9.44
C MET A 1 -9.28 9.70 -10.55
N VAL A 2 -9.71 9.40 -11.78
CA VAL A 2 -8.79 9.02 -12.89
C VAL A 2 -7.73 10.09 -13.18
N LEU A 3 -8.12 11.36 -13.29
CA LEU A 3 -7.18 12.48 -13.49
C LEU A 3 -6.16 12.60 -12.35
N SER A 4 -6.59 12.45 -11.10
CA SER A 4 -5.71 12.44 -9.92
C SER A 4 -4.76 11.25 -9.96
N ASN A 5 -5.24 10.06 -10.32
CA ASN A 5 -4.44 8.86 -10.46
C ASN A 5 -3.36 9.02 -11.55
N MET A 6 -3.69 9.64 -12.68
CA MET A 6 -2.72 9.93 -13.75
C MET A 6 -1.66 10.94 -13.29
N ALA A 7 -2.08 12.03 -12.66
CA ALA A 7 -1.16 13.06 -12.16
C ALA A 7 -0.24 12.50 -11.05
N VAL A 8 -0.80 11.82 -10.06
CA VAL A 8 -0.03 11.22 -8.95
C VAL A 8 0.84 10.08 -9.46
N GLY A 9 0.34 9.26 -10.38
CA GLY A 9 1.12 8.20 -11.02
C GLY A 9 2.34 8.75 -11.76
N LEU A 10 2.22 9.89 -12.44
CA LEU A 10 3.34 10.57 -13.09
C LEU A 10 4.37 11.06 -12.07
N VAL A 11 3.91 11.69 -10.98
CA VAL A 11 4.78 12.18 -9.90
C VAL A 11 5.47 11.02 -9.18
N TYR A 12 4.75 9.96 -8.84
CA TYR A 12 5.30 8.76 -8.22
C TYR A 12 6.34 8.10 -9.13
N GLY A 13 6.04 7.98 -10.43
CA GLY A 13 6.98 7.44 -11.42
C GLY A 13 8.28 8.25 -11.49
N GLN A 14 8.19 9.58 -11.50
CA GLN A 14 9.37 10.47 -11.52
C GLN A 14 10.18 10.38 -10.23
N VAL A 15 9.52 10.37 -9.07
CA VAL A 15 10.20 10.30 -7.77
C VAL A 15 10.85 8.94 -7.55
N ILE A 16 10.17 7.85 -7.91
CA ILE A 16 10.72 6.48 -7.79
C ILE A 16 11.87 6.27 -8.77
N ALA A 17 11.79 6.82 -9.99
CA ALA A 17 12.87 6.75 -10.97
C ALA A 17 14.14 7.51 -10.51
N ARG A 18 13.98 8.60 -9.76
CA ARG A 18 15.12 9.38 -9.22
C ARG A 18 15.64 8.84 -7.89
N HIS A 19 14.77 8.30 -7.05
CA HIS A 19 15.10 7.80 -5.72
C HIS A 19 14.42 6.47 -5.44
N HIS A 20 15.07 5.36 -5.80
CA HIS A 20 14.57 4.00 -5.53
C HIS A 20 14.30 3.75 -4.02
N ALA A 21 15.01 4.43 -3.12
CA ALA A 21 14.78 4.34 -1.67
C ALA A 21 13.50 5.06 -1.20
N ALA A 22 12.89 5.93 -2.03
CA ALA A 22 11.67 6.67 -1.69
C ALA A 22 10.39 5.83 -1.77
N ARG A 23 10.47 4.60 -2.30
CA ARG A 23 9.33 3.66 -2.42
C ARG A 23 8.62 3.40 -1.09
N ALA A 24 9.35 3.03 -0.04
CA ALA A 24 8.78 2.75 1.28
C ALA A 24 8.13 3.98 1.95
N PRO A 25 8.80 5.17 2.03
CA PRO A 25 8.17 6.33 2.64
C PRO A 25 6.98 6.88 1.83
N LEU A 26 6.98 6.76 0.50
CA LEU A 26 5.82 7.14 -0.32
C LEU A 26 4.61 6.25 -0.04
N ALA A 27 4.79 4.94 0.02
CA ALA A 27 3.71 4.02 0.36
C ALA A 27 3.15 4.28 1.77
N LEU A 28 4.03 4.43 2.76
CA LEU A 28 3.63 4.76 4.13
C LEU A 28 2.94 6.12 4.22
N GLY A 29 3.42 7.12 3.48
CA GLY A 29 2.82 8.44 3.40
C GLY A 29 1.41 8.42 2.80
N THR A 30 1.18 7.67 1.72
CA THR A 30 -0.18 7.49 1.16
C THR A 30 -1.10 6.83 2.16
N VAL A 31 -0.65 5.74 2.79
CA VAL A 31 -1.47 5.02 3.78
C VAL A 31 -1.80 5.92 4.97
N ALA A 32 -0.84 6.67 5.49
CA ALA A 32 -1.05 7.62 6.59
C ALA A 32 -1.99 8.76 6.19
N ALA A 33 -1.84 9.33 4.99
CA ALA A 33 -2.72 10.38 4.47
C ALA A 33 -4.16 9.86 4.30
N THR A 34 -4.34 8.66 3.76
CA THR A 34 -5.66 8.02 3.64
C THR A 34 -6.28 7.80 5.02
N ALA A 35 -5.50 7.30 5.99
CA ALA A 35 -5.97 7.09 7.37
C ALA A 35 -6.42 8.40 8.03
N LEU A 36 -5.58 9.45 7.94
CA LEU A 36 -5.87 10.75 8.52
C LEU A 36 -7.14 11.36 7.92
N LEU A 37 -7.28 11.34 6.59
CA LEU A 37 -8.45 11.91 5.93
C LEU A 37 -9.73 11.14 6.27
N TRP A 38 -9.68 9.81 6.24
CA TRP A 38 -10.81 8.99 6.71
C TRP A 38 -11.16 9.29 8.17
N GLY A 39 -10.15 9.46 9.02
CA GLY A 39 -10.33 9.74 10.45
C GLY A 39 -10.99 11.10 10.67
N THR A 40 -10.55 12.11 9.93
CA THR A 40 -11.15 13.45 9.97
C THR A 40 -12.60 13.45 9.48
N VAL A 41 -12.94 12.66 8.46
CA VAL A 41 -14.33 12.52 7.99
C VAL A 41 -15.20 11.84 9.04
N LEU A 42 -14.71 10.78 9.68
CA LEU A 42 -15.44 10.02 10.73
C LEU A 42 -15.59 10.75 12.07
N LEU A 43 -14.64 11.61 12.39
CA LEU A 43 -14.67 12.44 13.60
C LEU A 43 -15.36 13.78 13.37
N TRP A 44 -15.76 14.09 12.13
CA TRP A 44 -16.39 15.36 11.82
C TRP A 44 -17.73 15.50 12.56
N PRO A 45 -17.91 16.52 13.41
CA PRO A 45 -19.07 16.63 14.28
C PRO A 45 -20.36 17.09 13.57
N SER A 46 -20.27 17.57 12.33
CA SER A 46 -21.43 18.01 11.54
C SER A 46 -22.05 16.86 10.74
N ALA A 47 -23.38 16.88 10.56
CA ALA A 47 -24.14 15.86 9.82
C ALA A 47 -23.62 15.62 8.40
N HIS A 48 -22.93 16.60 7.79
CA HIS A 48 -22.34 16.49 6.46
C HIS A 48 -20.87 16.91 6.51
N ALA A 49 -19.98 16.06 5.99
CA ALA A 49 -18.58 16.41 5.79
C ALA A 49 -18.47 17.51 4.72
N PRO A 50 -17.58 18.51 4.89
CA PRO A 50 -17.46 19.59 3.94
C PRO A 50 -16.92 19.10 2.59
N MET A 51 -17.43 19.67 1.50
CA MET A 51 -17.14 19.18 0.14
C MET A 51 -15.65 19.19 -0.21
N TRP A 52 -14.88 20.15 0.30
CA TRP A 52 -13.43 20.20 0.10
C TRP A 52 -12.73 18.97 0.71
N LEU A 53 -13.19 18.46 1.85
CA LEU A 53 -12.62 17.28 2.52
C LEU A 53 -12.89 16.02 1.69
N LEU A 54 -14.08 15.91 1.11
CA LEU A 54 -14.43 14.82 0.19
C LEU A 54 -13.61 14.88 -1.10
N ILE A 55 -13.35 16.08 -1.64
CA ILE A 55 -12.47 16.25 -2.81
C ILE A 55 -11.05 15.79 -2.49
N VAL A 56 -10.49 16.21 -1.35
CA VAL A 56 -9.14 15.80 -0.92
C VAL A 56 -9.08 14.30 -0.69
N LEU A 57 -10.09 13.71 -0.04
CA LEU A 57 -10.22 12.26 0.13
C LEU A 57 -10.25 11.56 -1.23
N CYS A 58 -10.97 12.10 -2.21
CA CYS A 58 -11.04 11.52 -3.55
C CYS A 58 -9.68 11.55 -4.28
N VAL A 59 -8.91 12.62 -4.11
CA VAL A 59 -7.56 12.73 -4.67
C VAL A 59 -6.62 11.71 -4.04
N VAL A 60 -6.66 11.57 -2.71
CA VAL A 60 -5.82 10.62 -1.98
C VAL A 60 -6.21 9.16 -2.26
N LEU A 61 -7.49 8.85 -2.40
CA LEU A 61 -7.94 7.53 -2.87
C LEU A 61 -7.45 7.25 -4.30
N GLY A 62 -7.36 8.27 -5.16
CA GLY A 62 -6.71 8.16 -6.47
C GLY A 62 -5.21 7.83 -6.38
N ALA A 63 -4.52 8.27 -5.32
CA ALA A 63 -3.11 7.94 -5.07
C ALA A 63 -2.88 6.50 -4.58
N CYS A 64 -3.92 5.79 -4.16
CA CYS A 64 -3.81 4.38 -3.77
C CYS A 64 -3.42 3.46 -4.94
N GLY A 65 -3.78 3.82 -6.18
CA GLY A 65 -3.42 3.05 -7.38
C GLY A 65 -1.90 2.92 -7.56
N PRO A 66 -1.15 4.03 -7.67
CA PRO A 66 0.31 4.04 -7.77
C PRO A 66 0.98 3.44 -6.52
N ALA A 67 0.38 3.63 -5.34
CA ALA A 67 0.88 3.01 -4.12
C ALA A 67 0.84 1.47 -4.18
N SER A 68 -0.16 0.87 -4.83
CA SER A 68 -0.20 -0.59 -5.04
C SER A 68 0.95 -1.08 -5.94
N MET A 69 1.37 -0.27 -6.93
CA MET A 69 2.49 -0.58 -7.81
C MET A 69 3.81 -0.74 -7.05
N ILE A 70 3.97 -0.02 -5.93
CA ILE A 70 5.13 -0.13 -5.05
C ILE A 70 5.26 -1.55 -4.49
N GLY A 71 4.15 -2.25 -4.22
CA GLY A 71 4.15 -3.65 -3.78
C GLY A 71 4.78 -4.60 -4.80
N PHE A 72 4.49 -4.42 -6.09
CA PHE A 72 5.12 -5.17 -7.17
C PHE A 72 6.60 -4.81 -7.35
N ASP A 73 6.93 -3.53 -7.18
CA ASP A 73 8.30 -3.02 -7.23
C ASP A 73 9.19 -3.61 -6.11
N PHE A 74 8.62 -3.97 -4.95
CA PHE A 74 9.31 -4.73 -3.90
C PHE A 74 9.43 -6.22 -4.23
N ALA A 75 8.44 -6.80 -4.92
CA ALA A 75 8.46 -8.21 -5.27
C ALA A 75 9.43 -8.54 -6.42
N ARG A 76 9.60 -7.64 -7.40
CA ARG A 76 10.45 -7.85 -8.58
C ARG A 76 11.92 -8.16 -8.25
N PRO A 77 12.64 -7.35 -7.45
CA PRO A 77 14.07 -7.58 -7.18
C PRO A 77 14.34 -8.79 -6.28
N ALA A 78 13.33 -9.23 -5.51
CA ALA A 78 13.47 -10.34 -4.57
C ALA A 78 13.34 -11.73 -5.22
N ASN A 79 12.88 -11.81 -6.48
CA ASN A 79 12.58 -13.06 -7.17
C ASN A 79 13.36 -13.20 -8.48
N PRO A 80 13.84 -14.41 -8.81
CA PRO A 80 14.54 -14.66 -10.08
C PRO A 80 13.59 -14.51 -11.29
N PRO A 81 14.11 -14.23 -12.49
CA PRO A 81 13.31 -13.90 -13.68
C PRO A 81 12.22 -14.92 -13.98
N GLU A 82 12.50 -16.21 -13.77
CA GLU A 82 11.57 -17.31 -14.06
C GLU A 82 10.37 -17.35 -13.10
N ARG A 83 10.44 -16.65 -11.96
CA ARG A 83 9.40 -16.67 -10.90
C ARG A 83 8.71 -15.32 -10.69
N ILE A 84 8.99 -14.32 -11.53
CA ILE A 84 8.39 -12.98 -11.42
C ILE A 84 6.85 -13.05 -11.56
N GLY A 85 6.34 -13.91 -12.45
CA GLY A 85 4.89 -14.10 -12.63
C GLY A 85 4.22 -14.58 -11.34
N THR A 86 4.78 -15.61 -10.69
CA THR A 86 4.28 -16.14 -9.42
C THR A 86 4.36 -15.11 -8.30
N ALA A 87 5.45 -14.34 -8.22
CA ALA A 87 5.59 -13.29 -7.23
C ALA A 87 4.52 -12.19 -7.38
N SER A 88 4.25 -11.76 -8.61
CA SER A 88 3.17 -10.81 -8.92
C SER A 88 1.79 -11.38 -8.55
N GLY A 89 1.57 -12.67 -8.84
CA GLY A 89 0.34 -13.37 -8.45
C GLY A 89 0.11 -13.38 -6.94
N ILE A 90 1.15 -13.65 -6.14
CA ILE A 90 1.07 -13.62 -4.67
C ILE A 90 0.74 -12.21 -4.15
N VAL A 91 1.36 -11.16 -4.72
CA VAL A 91 1.06 -9.77 -4.34
C VAL A 91 -0.40 -9.40 -4.62
N ASN A 92 -0.91 -9.77 -5.80
CA ASN A 92 -2.31 -9.55 -6.17
C ASN A 92 -3.28 -10.32 -5.26
N MET A 93 -3.03 -11.61 -5.04
CA MET A 93 -3.84 -12.42 -4.13
C MET A 93 -3.86 -11.82 -2.73
N GLY A 94 -2.71 -11.37 -2.21
CA GLY A 94 -2.64 -10.70 -0.92
C GLY A 94 -3.51 -9.45 -0.84
N GLY A 95 -3.47 -8.59 -1.87
CA GLY A 95 -4.32 -7.40 -1.95
C GLY A 95 -5.82 -7.72 -2.04
N PHE A 96 -6.17 -8.74 -2.83
CA PHE A 96 -7.57 -9.17 -2.98
C PHE A 96 -8.12 -9.81 -1.71
N THR A 97 -7.37 -10.74 -1.10
CA THR A 97 -7.73 -11.35 0.18
C THR A 97 -7.88 -10.29 1.26
N ALA A 98 -6.96 -9.32 1.35
CA ALA A 98 -7.08 -8.21 2.30
C ALA A 98 -8.36 -7.40 2.08
N SER A 99 -8.70 -7.10 0.82
CA SER A 99 -9.93 -6.37 0.47
C SER A 99 -11.20 -7.15 0.84
N MET A 100 -11.24 -8.45 0.53
CA MET A 100 -12.35 -9.34 0.88
C MET A 100 -12.53 -9.50 2.39
N THR A 101 -11.43 -9.71 3.13
CA THR A 101 -11.47 -9.79 4.60
C THR A 101 -11.94 -8.47 5.22
N THR A 102 -11.52 -7.33 4.66
CA THR A 102 -11.97 -6.01 5.12
C THR A 102 -13.47 -5.83 4.91
N LEU A 103 -13.97 -6.15 3.71
CA LEU A 103 -15.38 -6.03 3.39
C LEU A 103 -16.24 -6.91 4.30
N LEU A 104 -15.81 -8.16 4.54
CA LEU A 104 -16.48 -9.07 5.46
C LEU A 104 -16.48 -8.54 6.89
N ALA A 105 -15.34 -8.04 7.38
CA ALA A 105 -15.23 -7.47 8.73
C ALA A 105 -16.13 -6.24 8.90
N VAL A 106 -16.18 -5.36 7.91
CA VAL A 106 -17.07 -4.19 7.90
C VAL A 106 -18.54 -4.62 7.95
N GLY A 107 -18.94 -5.59 7.13
CA GLY A 107 -20.32 -6.11 7.10
C GLY A 107 -20.74 -6.73 8.44
N VAL A 108 -19.92 -7.63 8.98
CA VAL A 108 -20.18 -8.28 10.29
C VAL A 108 -20.28 -7.25 11.41
N LEU A 109 -19.41 -6.23 11.42
CA LEU A 109 -19.48 -5.18 12.43
C LEU A 109 -20.70 -4.28 12.27
N LEU A 110 -21.15 -4.05 11.04
CA LEU A 110 -22.37 -3.27 10.79
C LEU A 110 -23.61 -4.02 11.30
N ASP A 111 -23.69 -5.33 11.02
CA ASP A 111 -24.77 -6.21 11.49
C ASP A 111 -24.81 -6.30 13.02
N LEU A 112 -23.65 -6.42 13.66
CA LEU A 112 -23.55 -6.53 15.14
C LEU A 112 -23.75 -5.20 15.87
N SER A 113 -23.42 -4.07 15.24
CA SER A 113 -23.48 -2.75 15.88
C SER A 113 -24.80 -2.00 15.64
N GLY A 114 -25.74 -2.61 14.92
CA GLY A 114 -27.03 -1.99 14.61
C GLY A 114 -26.89 -0.79 13.68
N GLU A 115 -26.17 -0.96 12.56
CA GLU A 115 -25.92 0.09 11.55
C GLU A 115 -25.06 1.26 12.03
N ASN A 116 -24.25 1.05 13.08
CA ASN A 116 -23.31 2.07 13.54
C ASN A 116 -22.07 2.13 12.64
N PHE A 117 -22.16 2.96 11.60
CA PHE A 117 -21.08 3.19 10.63
C PHE A 117 -19.74 3.58 11.28
N ARG A 118 -19.73 4.23 12.46
CA ARG A 118 -18.45 4.61 13.12
C ARG A 118 -17.66 3.38 13.55
N ILE A 119 -18.33 2.36 14.07
CA ILE A 119 -17.69 1.12 14.52
C ILE A 119 -17.28 0.28 13.30
N ALA A 120 -18.14 0.20 12.29
CA ALA A 120 -17.86 -0.52 11.06
C ALA A 120 -16.60 0.04 10.35
N PHE A 121 -16.47 1.37 10.24
CA PHE A 121 -15.29 2.00 9.64
C PHE A 121 -14.04 1.95 10.53
N ALA A 122 -14.16 1.80 11.86
CA ALA A 122 -13.01 1.61 12.73
C ALA A 122 -12.19 0.34 12.37
N SER A 123 -12.85 -0.68 11.82
CA SER A 123 -12.17 -1.89 11.34
C SER A 123 -11.16 -1.63 10.21
N VAL A 124 -11.43 -0.63 9.36
CA VAL A 124 -10.51 -0.20 8.30
C VAL A 124 -9.21 0.30 8.91
N PHE A 125 -9.28 1.04 10.02
CA PHE A 125 -8.08 1.50 10.75
C PHE A 125 -7.28 0.35 11.35
N VAL A 126 -7.96 -0.67 11.90
CA VAL A 126 -7.28 -1.85 12.46
C VAL A 126 -6.51 -2.59 11.36
N LEU A 127 -7.13 -2.79 10.21
CA LEU A 127 -6.50 -3.46 9.07
C LEU A 127 -5.35 -2.62 8.47
N GLN A 128 -5.52 -1.31 8.44
CA GLN A 128 -4.49 -0.37 7.99
C GLN A 128 -3.30 -0.36 8.96
N ALA A 129 -3.55 -0.37 10.27
CA ALA A 129 -2.52 -0.48 11.30
C ALA A 129 -1.77 -1.82 11.21
N LEU A 130 -2.49 -2.93 10.96
CA LEU A 130 -1.88 -4.23 10.69
C LEU A 130 -0.97 -4.17 9.45
N GLY A 131 -1.44 -3.57 8.36
CA GLY A 131 -0.65 -3.37 7.14
C GLY A 131 0.63 -2.56 7.38
N ILE A 132 0.52 -1.40 8.05
CA ILE A 132 1.67 -0.56 8.43
C ILE A 132 2.63 -1.35 9.33
N THR A 133 2.11 -2.06 10.32
CA THR A 133 2.93 -2.84 11.25
C THR A 133 3.69 -3.95 10.53
N GLN A 134 3.04 -4.65 9.59
CA GLN A 134 3.70 -5.66 8.77
C GLN A 134 4.76 -5.04 7.86
N ILE A 135 4.46 -3.91 7.20
CA ILE A 135 5.45 -3.17 6.39
C ILE A 135 6.66 -2.79 7.24
N LEU A 136 6.46 -2.20 8.42
CA LEU A 136 7.56 -1.77 9.30
C LEU A 136 8.36 -2.95 9.87
N ARG A 137 7.69 -4.04 10.29
CA ARG A 137 8.35 -5.26 10.77
C ARG A 137 9.15 -5.97 9.68
N LEU A 138 8.63 -5.99 8.46
CA LEU A 138 9.25 -6.68 7.33
C LEU A 138 10.29 -5.81 6.61
N ARG A 139 10.23 -4.47 6.74
CA ARG A 139 11.18 -3.53 6.13
C ARG A 139 12.63 -3.85 6.49
N GLY A 140 12.91 -4.18 7.75
CA GLY A 140 14.26 -4.57 8.19
C GLY A 140 14.74 -5.89 7.61
N ARG A 141 13.83 -6.86 7.40
CA ARG A 141 14.14 -8.17 6.80
C ARG A 141 14.26 -8.08 5.26
N ALA A 142 13.45 -7.23 4.63
CA ALA A 142 13.47 -6.96 3.20
C ALA A 142 14.78 -6.29 2.78
N HIS A 143 15.20 -5.23 3.46
CA HIS A 143 16.48 -4.57 3.19
C HIS A 143 17.70 -5.47 3.42
N ARG A 144 17.64 -6.37 4.41
CA ARG A 144 18.71 -7.33 4.64
C ARG A 144 18.82 -8.34 3.50
N ARG A 145 17.69 -8.88 3.02
CA ARG A 145 17.66 -9.81 1.88
C ARG A 145 18.04 -9.16 0.55
N GLU A 146 17.68 -7.89 0.34
CA GLU A 146 18.14 -7.12 -0.83
C GLU A 146 19.67 -6.98 -0.83
N ARG A 147 20.29 -6.64 0.31
CA ARG A 147 21.76 -6.56 0.43
C ARG A 147 22.44 -7.91 0.23
N GLU A 148 21.90 -8.98 0.80
CA GLU A 148 22.46 -10.33 0.65
C GLU A 148 22.41 -10.82 -0.81
N ARG A 149 21.33 -10.53 -1.56
CA ARG A 149 21.23 -10.91 -2.98
C ARG A 149 22.05 -10.03 -3.93
N VAL A 150 22.21 -8.73 -3.66
CA VAL A 150 23.14 -7.89 -4.45
C VAL A 150 24.57 -8.40 -4.33
N VAL A 151 24.94 -8.88 -3.14
CA VAL A 151 26.25 -9.52 -2.92
C VAL A 151 26.32 -10.86 -3.66
N ALA A 152 25.29 -11.71 -3.58
CA ALA A 152 25.27 -13.00 -4.29
C ALA A 152 25.31 -12.86 -5.83
N SER A 153 24.52 -11.94 -6.39
CA SER A 153 24.50 -11.63 -7.84
C SER A 153 25.83 -11.07 -8.32
N ARG A 154 26.50 -10.24 -7.51
CA ARG A 154 27.84 -9.72 -7.83
C ARG A 154 28.89 -10.83 -7.78
N VAL A 155 28.73 -11.84 -6.92
CA VAL A 155 29.62 -13.01 -6.85
C VAL A 155 29.41 -13.98 -8.02
N GLU A 156 28.17 -14.19 -8.47
CA GLU A 156 27.86 -14.98 -9.68
C GLU A 156 28.40 -14.33 -10.95
N ALA A 157 28.27 -13.00 -11.09
CA ALA A 157 28.82 -12.26 -12.24
C ALA A 157 30.36 -12.29 -12.32
N VAL A 158 31.04 -12.54 -11.18
CA VAL A 158 32.51 -12.67 -11.11
C VAL A 158 32.98 -14.10 -11.42
N HIS A 159 32.10 -15.10 -11.35
CA HIS A 159 32.44 -16.51 -11.56
C HIS A 159 32.08 -17.04 -12.95
N VAL A 160 31.91 -16.20 -13.97
CA VAL A 160 31.84 -16.69 -15.37
C VAL A 160 33.23 -17.18 -15.76
N PRO A 161 33.49 -18.50 -15.86
CA PRO A 161 34.78 -19.00 -16.32
C PRO A 161 34.86 -18.80 -17.83
N ALA A 162 36.04 -18.37 -18.29
CA ALA A 162 36.40 -18.25 -19.71
C ALA A 162 36.45 -19.61 -20.43
#